data_AF-A0A401G392-F1
#
_entry.id   AF-A0A401G392-F1
#
_cell.length_a   1.000
_cell.length_b   1.000
_cell.length_c   1.000
_cell.angle_alpha   90.00
_cell.angle_beta   90.00
_cell.angle_gamma   90.00
#
_symmetry.space_group_name_H-M   'P 1'
#
loop_
_entity.id
_entity.type
_entity.pdbx_description
1 polymer ?
#
loop_
_entity_poly.entity_id
_entity_poly.type
_entity_poly.pdbx_seq_one_letter_code
_entity_poly.pdbx_strand_id
1 'polypeptide(L)'
;MTIHIEFKVGEKYENMKGMYEVLSIDGDSMIIRWDSGEETSTPIELQRKIILRLESEKRQRENAAQAKKKSKSKSASSRYGSGFSGMELSDFKKDVKGTTWRNRNCLGGAVTNRLTPGPYAFNSWAIYRSPEIQWADTAHRKRDSRWLQAKFFAEIDEASLCFGFYIERADNDQKSDWTPFMSWLENDGNEEWLISTLSEHDLRIYDPNGAIPGAITSFNGKWRLSDGGNHQEIPALNRFLHELPGNKRVDLHIGKKVDKDEAIARGETLADDISMVLNTLMPLYEAATPAAE
;
A
#
# COMPACT_ATOMS: atom_id res chain seq x y z
N MET A 1 5.70 13.78 -8.41
CA MET A 1 5.70 14.29 -9.81
C MET A 1 5.05 13.25 -10.68
N THR A 2 3.76 13.41 -10.95
CA THR A 2 2.97 12.54 -11.82
C THR A 2 3.41 12.79 -13.26
N ILE A 3 3.96 11.77 -13.91
CA ILE A 3 4.43 11.89 -15.30
C ILE A 3 3.20 11.69 -16.20
N HIS A 4 2.65 12.80 -16.70
CA HIS A 4 1.65 12.74 -17.78
C HIS A 4 2.38 12.61 -19.12
N ILE A 5 2.25 11.44 -19.75
CA ILE A 5 2.78 11.20 -21.10
C ILE A 5 1.70 11.58 -22.11
N GLU A 6 1.92 12.70 -22.80
CA GLU A 6 1.18 13.11 -23.97
C GLU A 6 1.93 12.69 -25.23
N PHE A 7 1.30 11.86 -26.06
CA PHE A 7 1.87 11.43 -27.33
C PHE A 7 1.70 12.52 -28.40
N LYS A 8 2.75 12.75 -29.19
CA LYS A 8 2.75 13.73 -30.28
C LYS A 8 3.12 13.07 -31.61
N VAL A 9 2.42 13.46 -32.67
CA VAL A 9 2.70 13.00 -34.03
C VAL A 9 4.11 13.47 -34.45
N GLY A 10 4.89 12.55 -35.00
CA GLY A 10 6.29 12.74 -35.42
C GLY A 10 7.32 12.54 -34.29
N GLU A 11 6.90 12.27 -33.05
CA GLU A 11 7.81 11.92 -31.96
C GLU A 11 8.05 10.41 -31.87
N LYS A 12 9.23 10.05 -31.34
CA LYS A 12 9.65 8.67 -31.12
C LYS A 12 9.56 8.29 -29.65
N TYR A 13 9.05 7.09 -29.39
CA TYR A 13 8.89 6.51 -28.06
C TYR A 13 9.41 5.07 -28.05
N GLU A 14 9.73 4.54 -26.87
CA GLU A 14 10.22 3.19 -26.68
C GLU A 14 9.21 2.36 -25.89
N ASN A 15 8.93 1.13 -26.32
CA ASN A 15 8.23 0.15 -25.49
C ASN A 15 8.90 -1.24 -25.57
N MET A 16 8.27 -2.26 -24.98
CA MET A 16 8.81 -3.62 -24.93
C MET A 16 9.17 -4.25 -26.28
N LYS A 17 8.58 -3.79 -27.39
CA LYS A 17 8.88 -4.27 -28.75
C LYS A 17 9.99 -3.48 -29.45
N GLY A 18 10.37 -2.30 -28.94
CA GLY A 18 11.44 -1.47 -29.48
C GLY A 18 11.05 0.01 -29.59
N MET A 19 11.74 0.74 -30.45
CA MET A 19 11.46 2.15 -30.77
C MET A 19 10.36 2.23 -31.83
N TYR A 20 9.42 3.15 -31.63
CA TYR A 20 8.37 3.48 -32.60
C TYR A 20 8.17 4.98 -32.73
N GLU A 21 7.66 5.40 -33.88
CA GLU A 21 7.25 6.77 -34.18
C GLU A 21 5.73 6.86 -34.28
N VAL A 22 5.14 7.92 -33.73
CA VAL A 22 3.68 8.17 -33.86
C VAL A 22 3.40 8.86 -35.20
N LEU A 23 2.67 8.20 -36.09
CA LEU A 23 2.34 8.74 -37.41
C LEU A 23 1.05 9.56 -37.45
N SER A 24 0.05 9.17 -36.65
CA SER A 24 -1.21 9.90 -36.54
C SER A 24 -1.91 9.59 -35.22
N ILE A 25 -2.75 10.51 -34.77
CA ILE A 25 -3.60 10.37 -33.59
C ILE A 25 -5.03 10.64 -34.04
N ASP A 26 -5.94 9.72 -33.73
CA ASP A 26 -7.37 9.85 -34.01
C ASP A 26 -8.17 9.43 -32.77
N GLY A 27 -8.75 10.42 -32.10
CA GLY A 27 -9.44 10.23 -30.82
C GLY A 27 -8.57 9.53 -29.78
N ASP A 28 -9.04 8.36 -29.32
CA ASP A 28 -8.39 7.56 -28.27
C ASP A 28 -7.35 6.56 -28.80
N SER A 29 -7.07 6.58 -30.10
CA SER A 29 -6.13 5.67 -30.76
C SER A 29 -5.07 6.41 -31.57
N MET A 30 -3.94 5.75 -31.79
CA MET A 30 -2.86 6.28 -32.61
C MET A 30 -2.26 5.21 -33.52
N ILE A 31 -1.75 5.63 -34.68
CA ILE A 31 -0.98 4.79 -35.59
C ILE A 31 0.49 4.97 -35.27
N ILE A 32 1.18 3.86 -35.02
CA ILE A 32 2.61 3.83 -34.73
C ILE A 32 3.36 3.04 -35.80
N ARG A 33 4.59 3.47 -36.10
CA ARG A 33 5.50 2.78 -37.01
C ARG A 33 6.77 2.37 -36.29
N TRP A 34 7.11 1.09 -36.37
CA TRP A 34 8.36 0.54 -35.84
C TRP A 34 9.53 0.85 -36.77
N ASP A 35 10.76 0.81 -36.24
CA ASP A 35 11.98 0.94 -37.07
C ASP A 35 12.09 -0.14 -38.16
N SER A 36 11.38 -1.27 -38.02
CA SER A 36 11.24 -2.31 -39.05
C SER A 36 10.37 -1.88 -40.25
N GLY A 37 9.67 -0.76 -40.15
CA GLY A 37 8.70 -0.27 -41.13
C GLY A 37 7.28 -0.82 -40.95
N GLU A 38 7.04 -1.66 -39.93
CA GLU A 38 5.71 -2.19 -39.62
C GLU A 38 4.85 -1.10 -38.96
N GLU A 39 3.61 -0.94 -39.45
CA GLU A 39 2.63 0.02 -38.93
C GLU A 39 1.50 -0.70 -38.20
N THR A 40 1.03 -0.12 -37.10
CA THR A 40 -0.04 -0.70 -36.28
C THR A 40 -0.86 0.39 -35.61
N SER A 41 -2.17 0.17 -35.52
CA SER A 41 -3.08 0.99 -34.72
C SER A 41 -3.12 0.49 -33.28
N THR A 42 -2.99 1.39 -32.31
CA THR A 42 -2.95 1.06 -30.88
C THR A 42 -3.70 2.11 -30.04
N PRO A 43 -4.44 1.71 -29.00
CA PRO A 43 -5.06 2.66 -28.07
C PRO A 43 -4.00 3.47 -27.30
N ILE A 44 -4.24 4.76 -27.13
CA ILE A 44 -3.33 5.68 -26.42
C ILE A 44 -3.14 5.24 -24.97
N GLU A 45 -4.22 4.87 -24.28
CA GLU A 45 -4.17 4.41 -22.89
C GLU A 45 -3.35 3.12 -22.73
N LEU A 46 -3.35 2.24 -23.73
CA LEU A 46 -2.56 1.02 -23.70
C LEU A 46 -1.06 1.35 -23.75
N GLN A 47 -0.65 2.23 -24.65
CA GLN A 47 0.76 2.64 -24.75
C GLN A 47 1.21 3.46 -23.54
N ARG A 48 0.35 4.32 -22.99
CA ARG A 48 0.63 5.05 -21.75
C ARG A 48 0.91 4.08 -20.60
N LYS A 49 0.06 3.06 -20.41
CA LYS A 49 0.27 2.03 -19.37
C LYS A 49 1.58 1.27 -19.57
N ILE A 50 1.94 0.95 -20.81
CA ILE A 50 3.20 0.24 -21.10
C ILE A 50 4.41 1.10 -20.73
N ILE A 51 4.43 2.38 -21.11
CA ILE A 51 5.57 3.26 -20.79
C ILE A 51 5.68 3.49 -19.27
N LEU A 52 4.56 3.77 -18.60
CA LEU A 52 4.55 3.93 -17.14
C LEU A 52 5.06 2.68 -16.41
N ARG A 53 4.71 1.49 -16.90
CA ARG A 53 5.24 0.23 -16.38
C ARG A 53 6.74 0.11 -16.60
N LEU A 54 7.24 0.42 -17.80
CA LEU A 54 8.67 0.37 -18.11
C LEU A 54 9.50 1.36 -17.29
N GLU A 55 9.00 2.59 -17.09
CA GLU A 55 9.65 3.58 -16.23
C GLU A 55 9.66 3.16 -14.77
N SER A 56 8.58 2.56 -14.29
CA SER A 56 8.51 2.00 -12.94
C SER A 56 9.53 0.86 -12.77
N GLU A 57 9.58 -0.09 -13.72
CA GLU A 57 10.55 -1.19 -13.72
C GLU A 57 12.00 -0.68 -13.82
N LYS A 58 12.26 0.38 -14.60
CA LYS A 58 13.58 1.02 -14.71
C LYS A 58 13.97 1.70 -13.39
N ARG A 59 13.07 2.47 -12.78
CA ARG A 59 13.29 3.11 -11.48
C ARG A 59 13.51 2.07 -10.38
N GLN A 60 12.81 0.94 -10.42
CA GLN A 60 13.02 -0.20 -9.53
C GLN A 60 14.41 -0.83 -9.72
N ARG A 61 14.87 -1.03 -10.96
CA ARG A 61 16.23 -1.54 -11.24
C ARG A 61 17.32 -0.57 -10.77
N GLU A 62 17.13 0.72 -10.99
CA GLU A 62 18.08 1.77 -10.55
C GLU A 62 18.13 1.85 -9.01
N ASN A 63 16.97 1.81 -8.35
CA ASN A 63 16.89 1.76 -6.88
C ASN A 63 17.50 0.48 -6.31
N ALA A 64 17.27 -0.68 -6.93
CA ALA A 64 17.90 -1.95 -6.54
C ALA A 64 19.43 -1.92 -6.72
N ALA A 65 19.93 -1.29 -7.79
CA ALA A 65 21.36 -1.11 -8.02
C ALA A 65 21.98 -0.15 -6.98
N GLN A 66 21.27 0.90 -6.57
CA GLN A 66 21.70 1.80 -5.50
C GLN A 66 21.64 1.14 -4.12
N ALA A 67 20.62 0.32 -3.84
CA ALA A 67 20.51 -0.48 -2.62
C ALA A 67 21.65 -1.50 -2.49
N LYS A 68 22.03 -2.16 -3.59
CA LYS A 68 23.22 -3.03 -3.67
C LYS A 68 24.53 -2.30 -3.40
N LYS A 69 24.63 -1.00 -3.69
CA LYS A 69 25.82 -0.18 -3.35
C LYS A 69 25.83 0.23 -1.87
N LYS A 70 24.68 0.48 -1.26
CA LYS A 70 24.55 0.84 0.16
C LYS A 70 24.72 -0.36 1.13
N SER A 71 24.65 -1.60 0.66
CA SER A 71 24.77 -2.80 1.50
C SER A 71 26.19 -3.15 1.99
N LYS A 72 27.22 -2.39 1.60
CA LYS A 72 28.64 -2.64 1.94
C LYS A 72 29.14 -2.05 3.27
N SER A 73 28.33 -1.31 4.02
CA SER A 73 28.70 -0.92 5.41
C SER A 73 27.73 -1.52 6.42
N LYS A 74 28.08 -2.66 7.03
CA LYS A 74 27.26 -3.29 8.08
C LYS A 74 27.89 -3.08 9.45
N SER A 75 27.21 -2.31 10.30
CA SER A 75 27.35 -2.37 11.76
C SER A 75 26.48 -3.51 12.33
N ALA A 76 26.67 -3.83 13.61
CA ALA A 76 26.10 -4.98 14.31
C ALA A 76 24.55 -5.06 14.41
N SER A 77 23.78 -4.07 13.90
CA SER A 77 22.32 -4.18 13.68
C SER A 77 21.93 -5.11 12.52
N SER A 78 22.94 -5.62 11.78
CA SER A 78 22.85 -6.32 10.51
C SER A 78 22.12 -7.69 10.45
N ARG A 79 21.51 -8.17 11.54
CA ARG A 79 20.76 -9.45 11.54
C ARG A 79 19.24 -9.30 11.39
N TYR A 80 18.67 -8.12 11.69
CA TYR A 80 17.24 -7.91 11.51
C TYR A 80 16.91 -7.74 10.02
N GLY A 81 15.90 -8.46 9.56
CA GLY A 81 15.50 -8.47 8.15
C GLY A 81 16.40 -9.20 7.17
N SER A 82 17.58 -9.70 7.59
CA SER A 82 18.56 -10.29 6.67
C SER A 82 18.18 -11.66 6.12
N GLY A 83 17.20 -12.32 6.74
CA GLY A 83 16.70 -13.63 6.33
C GLY A 83 15.43 -13.56 5.48
N PHE A 84 14.99 -12.39 5.06
CA PHE A 84 13.83 -12.29 4.15
C PHE A 84 14.27 -12.40 2.69
N SER A 85 13.82 -13.46 2.02
CA SER A 85 14.05 -13.70 0.59
C SER A 85 12.78 -13.68 -0.26
N GLY A 86 11.64 -13.33 0.35
CA GLY A 86 10.32 -13.39 -0.27
C GLY A 86 9.35 -14.30 0.50
N MET A 87 8.12 -14.35 0.00
CA MET A 87 7.10 -15.28 0.49
C MET A 87 7.20 -16.61 -0.25
N GLU A 88 6.90 -17.69 0.44
CA GLU A 88 6.79 -19.03 -0.13
C GLU A 88 5.32 -19.43 -0.32
N LEU A 89 5.07 -20.39 -1.23
CA LEU A 89 3.74 -20.98 -1.41
C LEU A 89 3.14 -21.50 -0.09
N SER A 90 4.01 -22.01 0.78
CA SER A 90 3.70 -22.62 2.08
C SER A 90 3.28 -21.59 3.16
N ASP A 91 3.51 -20.30 2.91
CA ASP A 91 3.13 -19.20 3.80
C ASP A 91 1.65 -18.80 3.63
N PHE A 92 1.03 -19.07 2.47
CA PHE A 92 -0.36 -18.72 2.15
C PHE A 92 -1.36 -19.72 2.72
N LYS A 93 -1.67 -19.55 4.00
CA LYS A 93 -2.60 -20.37 4.79
C LYS A 93 -3.11 -19.60 6.01
N LYS A 94 -4.18 -20.10 6.62
CA LYS A 94 -4.85 -19.47 7.77
C LYS A 94 -4.12 -19.63 9.10
N ASP A 95 -3.17 -20.57 9.20
CA ASP A 95 -2.43 -20.83 10.43
C ASP A 95 -0.96 -20.40 10.33
N VAL A 96 -0.31 -20.41 11.49
CA VAL A 96 1.07 -19.96 11.63
C VAL A 96 2.11 -21.08 11.57
N LYS A 97 1.68 -22.34 11.47
CA LYS A 97 2.54 -23.50 11.69
C LYS A 97 3.59 -23.60 10.59
N GLY A 98 4.86 -23.61 10.98
CA GLY A 98 5.99 -23.69 10.05
C GLY A 98 6.24 -22.42 9.25
N THR A 99 5.57 -21.31 9.55
CA THR A 99 5.85 -20.01 8.92
C THR A 99 6.95 -19.27 9.66
N THR A 100 7.84 -18.59 8.94
CA THR A 100 8.90 -17.77 9.55
C THR A 100 8.92 -16.33 9.05
N TRP A 101 8.18 -16.01 7.98
CA TRP A 101 8.18 -14.70 7.33
C TRP A 101 7.87 -13.54 8.29
N ARG A 102 7.02 -13.76 9.30
CA ARG A 102 6.61 -12.76 10.33
C ARG A 102 7.71 -12.45 11.35
N ASN A 103 8.82 -13.18 11.35
CA ASN A 103 9.88 -12.98 12.32
C ASN A 103 10.63 -11.66 12.09
N ARG A 104 11.21 -11.11 13.15
CA ARG A 104 12.08 -9.92 13.10
C ARG A 104 13.34 -10.11 12.25
N ASN A 105 13.80 -11.35 12.07
CA ASN A 105 14.92 -11.65 11.17
C ASN A 105 14.49 -11.79 9.70
N CYS A 106 13.18 -11.82 9.43
CA CYS A 106 12.55 -11.92 8.12
C CYS A 106 11.80 -10.62 7.81
N LEU A 107 10.58 -10.68 7.27
CA LEU A 107 9.86 -9.52 6.76
C LEU A 107 9.74 -8.40 7.81
N GLY A 108 9.50 -8.77 9.07
CA GLY A 108 9.34 -7.80 10.16
C GLY A 108 10.49 -6.82 10.28
N GLY A 109 11.73 -7.31 10.38
CA GLY A 109 12.90 -6.45 10.42
C GLY A 109 13.21 -5.81 9.07
N ALA A 110 12.93 -6.52 7.96
CA ALA A 110 13.18 -6.01 6.62
C ALA A 110 12.38 -4.73 6.34
N VAL A 111 11.09 -4.71 6.71
CA VAL A 111 10.23 -3.54 6.60
C VAL A 111 10.59 -2.49 7.66
N THR A 112 10.83 -2.88 8.91
CA THR A 112 11.19 -1.93 10.00
C THR A 112 12.41 -1.07 9.62
N ASN A 113 13.43 -1.68 9.03
CA ASN A 113 14.66 -0.97 8.62
C ASN A 113 14.45 0.03 7.46
N ARG A 114 13.30 -0.02 6.78
CA ARG A 114 12.94 0.81 5.62
C ARG A 114 11.86 1.85 5.94
N LEU A 115 11.25 1.79 7.11
CA LEU A 115 10.36 2.85 7.58
C LEU A 115 11.19 4.10 7.85
N THR A 116 10.69 5.25 7.42
CA THR A 116 11.36 6.53 7.59
C THR A 116 11.42 6.84 9.09
N PRO A 117 12.61 6.99 9.67
CA PRO A 117 12.72 7.36 11.07
C PRO A 117 12.32 8.83 11.21
N GLY A 118 11.13 9.07 11.77
CA GLY A 118 10.68 10.38 12.26
C GLY A 118 10.87 10.47 13.78
N PRO A 119 9.87 10.96 14.53
CA PRO A 119 9.90 10.90 16.00
C PRO A 119 9.68 9.47 16.54
N TYR A 120 9.33 8.52 15.68
CA TYR A 120 8.94 7.16 16.04
C TYR A 120 10.09 6.16 16.03
N ALA A 121 10.09 5.28 17.02
CA ALA A 121 10.95 4.11 17.09
C ALA A 121 10.14 2.86 16.77
N PHE A 122 9.92 2.61 15.47
CA PHE A 122 9.15 1.46 15.00
C PHE A 122 9.81 0.12 15.34
N ASN A 123 8.97 -0.87 15.62
CA ASN A 123 9.36 -2.27 15.73
C ASN A 123 8.23 -3.15 15.18
N SER A 124 8.48 -4.45 15.05
CA SER A 124 7.54 -5.41 14.46
C SER A 124 7.20 -6.55 15.41
N TRP A 125 5.96 -7.01 15.40
CA TRP A 125 5.47 -8.10 16.25
C TRP A 125 4.60 -9.07 15.45
N ALA A 126 4.98 -10.35 15.45
CA ALA A 126 4.14 -11.42 14.93
C ALA A 126 2.95 -11.65 15.86
N ILE A 127 1.76 -11.76 15.29
CA ILE A 127 0.53 -11.96 16.06
C ILE A 127 0.36 -13.44 16.41
N TYR A 128 -0.03 -13.70 17.65
CA TYR A 128 -0.15 -15.06 18.14
C TYR A 128 -1.30 -15.77 17.42
N ARG A 129 -1.00 -16.90 16.78
CA ARG A 129 -1.92 -17.74 15.97
C ARG A 129 -2.57 -17.07 14.76
N SER A 130 -2.30 -15.79 14.49
CA SER A 130 -2.73 -15.11 13.26
C SER A 130 -1.56 -15.05 12.27
N PRO A 131 -1.76 -15.34 10.97
CA PRO A 131 -0.77 -15.14 9.90
C PRO A 131 -0.58 -13.64 9.59
N GLU A 132 -0.30 -12.87 10.64
CA GLU A 132 -0.20 -11.42 10.61
C GLU A 132 1.03 -10.94 11.38
N ILE A 133 1.63 -9.87 10.88
CA ILE A 133 2.65 -9.08 11.56
C ILE A 133 2.21 -7.62 11.63
N GLN A 134 2.49 -6.97 12.75
CA GLN A 134 2.17 -5.56 12.98
C GLN A 134 3.43 -4.74 13.23
N TRP A 135 3.45 -3.49 12.75
CA TRP A 135 4.44 -2.47 13.06
C TRP A 135 3.82 -1.29 13.77
N ALA A 136 4.45 -0.82 14.84
CA ALA A 136 4.03 0.34 15.60
C ALA A 136 5.22 0.96 16.33
N ASP A 137 5.10 2.22 16.72
CA ASP A 137 6.04 2.87 17.61
C ASP A 137 6.12 2.17 18.97
N THR A 138 7.35 2.00 19.47
CA THR A 138 7.60 1.27 20.71
C THR A 138 7.15 2.03 21.96
N ALA A 139 7.13 3.36 21.94
CA ALA A 139 6.62 4.15 23.07
C ALA A 139 5.09 4.10 23.09
N HIS A 140 4.46 4.28 21.93
CA HIS A 140 3.02 4.15 21.75
C HIS A 140 2.53 2.75 22.18
N ARG A 141 3.22 1.68 21.77
CA ARG A 141 2.87 0.29 22.12
C ARG A 141 2.98 -0.06 23.61
N LYS A 142 3.62 0.78 24.42
CA LYS A 142 3.68 0.61 25.87
C LYS A 142 2.46 1.16 26.61
N ARG A 143 1.62 1.99 25.95
CA ARG A 143 0.39 2.53 26.53
C ARG A 143 -0.64 1.40 26.79
N ASP A 144 -1.60 1.68 27.66
CA ASP A 144 -2.66 0.72 28.01
C ASP A 144 -3.48 0.32 26.77
N SER A 145 -3.87 -0.96 26.68
CA SER A 145 -4.68 -1.56 25.59
C SER A 145 -4.05 -1.56 24.18
N ARG A 146 -2.95 -2.31 24.02
CA ARG A 146 -2.24 -2.56 22.73
C ARG A 146 -3.11 -2.99 21.53
N TRP A 147 -4.28 -3.53 21.80
CA TRP A 147 -5.22 -3.97 20.76
C TRP A 147 -5.85 -2.78 20.06
N LEU A 148 -6.27 -1.74 20.80
CA LEU A 148 -7.00 -0.59 20.24
C LEU A 148 -6.10 0.46 19.54
N GLN A 149 -4.81 0.18 19.46
CA GLN A 149 -3.82 1.12 18.95
C GLN A 149 -3.70 1.07 17.43
N ALA A 150 -3.55 2.24 16.82
CA ALA A 150 -3.19 2.38 15.44
C ALA A 150 -1.82 1.74 15.16
N LYS A 151 -1.73 1.07 14.02
CA LYS A 151 -0.55 0.30 13.61
C LYS A 151 -0.56 0.06 12.12
N PHE A 152 0.61 -0.27 11.59
CA PHE A 152 0.70 -0.89 10.30
C PHE A 152 0.62 -2.41 10.43
N PHE A 153 0.16 -3.07 9.39
CA PHE A 153 0.00 -4.51 9.37
C PHE A 153 0.42 -5.10 8.02
N ALA A 154 0.74 -6.40 8.05
CA ALA A 154 0.73 -7.27 6.89
C ALA A 154 0.15 -8.62 7.31
N GLU A 155 -0.85 -9.10 6.58
CA GLU A 155 -1.59 -10.33 6.83
C GLU A 155 -1.66 -11.16 5.55
N ILE A 156 -1.54 -12.48 5.70
CA ILE A 156 -1.69 -13.43 4.60
C ILE A 156 -2.91 -14.33 4.85
N ASP A 157 -3.67 -14.59 3.80
CA ASP A 157 -4.62 -15.70 3.74
C ASP A 157 -4.23 -16.72 2.66
N GLU A 158 -5.15 -17.63 2.31
CA GLU A 158 -4.88 -18.66 1.30
C GLU A 158 -4.71 -18.10 -0.12
N ALA A 159 -5.21 -16.89 -0.38
CA ALA A 159 -5.34 -16.29 -1.71
C ALA A 159 -4.48 -15.04 -1.91
N SER A 160 -4.09 -14.36 -0.83
CA SER A 160 -3.56 -13.00 -0.91
C SER A 160 -2.74 -12.57 0.30
N LEU A 161 -1.98 -11.50 0.07
CA LEU A 161 -1.31 -10.70 1.08
C LEU A 161 -1.99 -9.33 1.13
N CYS A 162 -2.40 -8.91 2.32
CA CYS A 162 -2.91 -7.57 2.59
C CYS A 162 -1.92 -6.82 3.49
N PHE A 163 -1.67 -5.54 3.22
CA PHE A 163 -0.82 -4.71 4.08
C PHE A 163 -1.20 -3.24 4.00
N GLY A 164 -0.98 -2.50 5.09
CA GLY A 164 -1.33 -1.09 5.16
C GLY A 164 -1.45 -0.60 6.59
N PHE A 165 -2.36 0.34 6.80
CA PHE A 165 -2.70 0.95 8.09
C PHE A 165 -3.96 0.31 8.69
N TYR A 166 -3.98 0.17 10.00
CA TYR A 166 -5.05 -0.43 10.77
C TYR A 166 -5.35 0.42 12.01
N ILE A 167 -6.64 0.63 12.26
CA ILE A 167 -7.12 1.33 13.46
C ILE A 167 -8.48 0.77 13.89
N GLU A 168 -8.71 0.70 15.21
CA GLU A 168 -9.93 0.14 15.79
C GLU A 168 -10.79 1.21 16.45
N ARG A 169 -12.09 1.23 16.14
CA ARG A 169 -13.08 1.93 16.96
C ARG A 169 -13.49 1.01 18.11
N ALA A 170 -13.10 1.39 19.33
CA ALA A 170 -13.43 0.65 20.54
C ALA A 170 -14.92 0.82 20.92
N ASP A 171 -15.46 -0.15 21.67
CA ASP A 171 -16.82 -0.04 22.23
C ASP A 171 -16.93 1.07 23.30
N ASN A 172 -15.81 1.42 23.96
CA ASN A 172 -15.71 2.49 24.96
C ASN A 172 -14.51 3.40 24.66
N ASP A 173 -14.77 4.71 24.56
CA ASP A 173 -13.89 5.71 23.95
C ASP A 173 -12.70 6.19 24.83
N GLN A 174 -12.50 5.59 26.00
CA GLN A 174 -11.41 6.00 26.88
C GLN A 174 -10.08 5.42 26.38
N LYS A 175 -9.33 6.24 25.63
CA LYS A 175 -7.96 6.03 25.11
C LYS A 175 -7.85 5.24 23.78
N SER A 176 -8.76 5.45 22.84
CA SER A 176 -8.58 4.96 21.46
C SER A 176 -7.88 6.02 20.59
N ASP A 177 -7.05 5.55 19.66
CA ASP A 177 -6.47 6.40 18.61
C ASP A 177 -7.50 6.81 17.54
N TRP A 178 -8.72 6.25 17.61
CA TRP A 178 -9.82 6.54 16.70
C TRP A 178 -10.21 8.02 16.69
N THR A 179 -10.31 8.65 17.86
CA THR A 179 -10.75 10.04 17.99
C THR A 179 -9.81 11.03 17.29
N PRO A 180 -8.48 11.03 17.53
CA PRO A 180 -7.59 11.92 16.80
C PRO A 180 -7.53 11.60 15.30
N PHE A 181 -7.69 10.33 14.89
CA PHE A 181 -7.86 9.96 13.47
C PHE A 181 -9.12 10.58 12.84
N MET A 182 -10.27 10.51 13.53
CA MET A 182 -11.51 11.12 13.05
C MET A 182 -11.39 12.64 12.95
N SER A 183 -10.77 13.30 13.94
CA SER A 183 -10.52 14.74 13.89
C SER A 183 -9.61 15.13 12.73
N TRP A 184 -8.62 14.30 12.41
CA TRP A 184 -7.78 14.52 11.23
C TRP A 184 -8.56 14.43 9.91
N LEU A 185 -9.54 13.53 9.81
CA LEU A 185 -10.43 13.43 8.64
C LEU A 185 -11.44 14.58 8.50
N GLU A 186 -11.65 15.41 9.52
CA GLU A 186 -12.54 16.58 9.42
C GLU A 186 -11.96 17.70 8.54
N ASN A 187 -10.68 17.64 8.19
CA ASN A 187 -10.05 18.58 7.28
C ASN A 187 -10.17 18.08 5.83
N ASP A 188 -10.84 18.86 4.99
CA ASP A 188 -11.05 18.53 3.57
C ASP A 188 -9.74 18.20 2.82
N GLY A 189 -8.65 18.91 3.12
CA GLY A 189 -7.34 18.65 2.50
C GLY A 189 -6.75 17.28 2.86
N ASN A 190 -7.09 16.75 4.04
CA ASN A 190 -6.69 15.40 4.46
C ASN A 190 -7.53 14.33 3.77
N GLU A 191 -8.84 14.57 3.57
CA GLU A 191 -9.68 13.68 2.77
C GLU A 191 -9.21 13.65 1.31
N GLU A 192 -8.97 14.81 0.69
CA GLU A 192 -8.45 14.90 -0.69
C GLU A 192 -7.11 14.19 -0.86
N TRP A 193 -6.21 14.36 0.12
CA TRP A 193 -4.94 13.62 0.16
C TRP A 193 -5.18 12.11 0.24
N LEU A 194 -6.12 11.65 1.08
CA LEU A 194 -6.38 10.23 1.25
C LEU A 194 -7.02 9.62 -0.02
N ILE A 195 -7.97 10.33 -0.65
CA ILE A 195 -8.54 9.94 -1.96
C ILE A 195 -7.45 9.76 -3.01
N SER A 196 -6.53 10.72 -3.09
CA SER A 196 -5.40 10.68 -4.04
C SER A 196 -4.47 9.52 -3.73
N THR A 197 -4.14 9.32 -2.45
CA THR A 197 -3.30 8.23 -1.96
C THR A 197 -3.88 6.85 -2.29
N LEU A 198 -5.19 6.66 -2.09
CA LEU A 198 -5.87 5.43 -2.46
C LEU A 198 -5.80 5.15 -3.96
N SER A 199 -6.01 6.18 -4.78
CA SER A 199 -5.96 6.03 -6.24
C SER A 199 -4.55 5.73 -6.75
N GLU A 200 -3.53 6.44 -6.25
CA GLU A 200 -2.14 6.31 -6.73
C GLU A 200 -1.52 4.97 -6.34
N HIS A 201 -1.87 4.43 -5.17
CA HIS A 201 -1.26 3.22 -4.63
C HIS A 201 -2.14 1.97 -4.71
N ASP A 202 -3.33 2.09 -5.29
CA ASP A 202 -4.34 1.02 -5.39
C ASP A 202 -4.69 0.49 -3.99
N LEU A 203 -5.06 1.41 -3.10
CA LEU A 203 -5.48 1.11 -1.73
C LEU A 203 -7.00 1.13 -1.62
N ARG A 204 -7.48 0.42 -0.61
CA ARG A 204 -8.90 0.34 -0.27
C ARG A 204 -9.10 0.42 1.23
N ILE A 205 -10.26 0.92 1.63
CA ILE A 205 -10.71 0.94 3.01
C ILE A 205 -11.73 -0.17 3.19
N TYR A 206 -11.56 -1.01 4.21
CA TYR A 206 -12.47 -2.12 4.49
C TYR A 206 -12.50 -2.47 5.97
N ASP A 207 -13.54 -3.19 6.38
CA ASP A 207 -13.67 -3.75 7.72
C ASP A 207 -13.98 -5.26 7.61
N PRO A 208 -13.06 -6.14 8.02
CA PRO A 208 -13.29 -7.59 8.02
C PRO A 208 -14.49 -8.04 8.87
N ASN A 209 -14.90 -7.24 9.87
CA ASN A 209 -16.03 -7.58 10.74
C ASN A 209 -17.39 -7.12 10.19
N GLY A 210 -17.41 -6.44 9.03
CA GLY A 210 -18.63 -6.12 8.30
C GLY A 210 -19.45 -4.96 8.87
N ALA A 211 -18.86 -4.05 9.66
CA ALA A 211 -19.48 -2.74 9.89
C ALA A 211 -19.49 -1.92 8.59
N ILE A 212 -18.47 -2.08 7.74
CA ILE A 212 -18.46 -1.61 6.35
C ILE A 212 -18.87 -2.78 5.46
N PRO A 213 -19.98 -2.71 4.71
CA PRO A 213 -20.52 -3.86 3.96
C PRO A 213 -19.65 -4.28 2.75
N GLY A 214 -18.64 -3.49 2.39
CA GLY A 214 -17.75 -3.77 1.27
C GLY A 214 -16.42 -3.03 1.41
N ALA A 215 -15.92 -2.49 0.29
CA ALA A 215 -14.69 -1.70 0.26
C ALA A 215 -14.94 -0.29 -0.26
N ILE A 216 -14.34 0.70 0.37
CA ILE A 216 -14.34 2.09 -0.10
C ILE A 216 -13.04 2.31 -0.89
N THR A 217 -13.18 2.93 -2.05
CA THR A 217 -12.10 3.22 -3.01
C THR A 217 -12.21 4.66 -3.50
N SER A 218 -11.16 5.15 -4.15
CA SER A 218 -11.20 6.39 -4.93
C SER A 218 -11.68 6.10 -6.35
N PHE A 219 -12.60 6.92 -6.86
CA PHE A 219 -13.05 6.89 -8.25
C PHE A 219 -13.32 8.32 -8.73
N ASN A 220 -12.58 8.77 -9.75
CA ASN A 220 -12.66 10.14 -10.28
C ASN A 220 -12.53 11.24 -9.21
N GLY A 221 -11.61 11.05 -8.25
CA GLY A 221 -11.39 12.00 -7.16
C GLY A 221 -12.49 12.02 -6.10
N LYS A 222 -13.34 11.00 -6.06
CA LYS A 222 -14.43 10.88 -5.08
C LYS A 222 -14.40 9.53 -4.36
N TRP A 223 -15.03 9.48 -3.20
CA TRP A 223 -15.24 8.23 -2.48
C TRP A 223 -16.30 7.36 -3.14
N ARG A 224 -15.99 6.08 -3.30
CA ARG A 224 -16.93 5.08 -3.84
C ARG A 224 -16.91 3.82 -2.97
N LEU A 225 -18.04 3.51 -2.35
CA LEU A 225 -18.31 2.21 -1.73
C LEU A 225 -18.66 1.19 -2.80
N SER A 226 -18.03 0.02 -2.72
CA SER A 226 -18.30 -1.12 -3.59
C SER A 226 -18.64 -2.34 -2.75
N ASP A 227 -19.83 -2.89 -2.94
CA ASP A 227 -20.33 -4.08 -2.25
C ASP A 227 -21.02 -5.00 -3.25
N GLY A 228 -20.49 -6.20 -3.45
CA GLY A 228 -21.12 -7.23 -4.29
C GLY A 228 -21.42 -6.80 -5.74
N GLY A 229 -20.69 -5.84 -6.30
CA GLY A 229 -20.93 -5.27 -7.63
C GLY A 229 -21.85 -4.04 -7.65
N ASN A 230 -22.45 -3.67 -6.52
CA ASN A 230 -23.11 -2.39 -6.35
C ASN A 230 -22.07 -1.32 -6.03
N HIS A 231 -22.25 -0.13 -6.62
CA HIS A 231 -21.38 1.02 -6.41
C HIS A 231 -22.20 2.21 -5.94
N GLN A 232 -21.73 2.86 -4.87
CA GLN A 232 -22.35 4.05 -4.31
C GLN A 232 -21.28 5.12 -4.07
N GLU A 233 -21.55 6.34 -4.53
CA GLU A 233 -20.74 7.51 -4.18
C GLU A 233 -20.98 7.88 -2.70
N ILE A 234 -19.89 8.10 -1.97
CA ILE A 234 -19.94 8.62 -0.60
C ILE A 234 -19.51 10.10 -0.65
N PRO A 235 -20.25 11.03 -0.04
CA PRO A 235 -19.87 12.44 -0.06
C PRO A 235 -18.58 12.76 0.71
N ALA A 236 -18.40 12.15 1.89
CA ALA A 236 -17.24 12.36 2.77
C ALA A 236 -17.00 11.11 3.63
N LEU A 237 -15.74 10.74 3.83
CA LEU A 237 -15.38 9.53 4.56
C LEU A 237 -15.66 9.69 6.06
N ASN A 238 -15.31 10.84 6.64
CA ASN A 238 -15.55 11.15 8.05
C ASN A 238 -17.03 10.95 8.44
N ARG A 239 -17.93 11.48 7.61
CA ARG A 239 -19.38 11.40 7.81
C ARG A 239 -19.86 9.96 7.70
N PHE A 240 -19.39 9.23 6.70
CA PHE A 240 -19.73 7.82 6.54
C PHE A 240 -19.32 7.00 7.77
N LEU A 241 -18.10 7.20 8.28
CA LEU A 241 -17.61 6.50 9.47
C LEU A 241 -18.36 6.91 10.75
N HIS A 242 -18.79 8.17 10.86
CA HIS A 242 -19.63 8.66 11.96
C HIS A 242 -21.03 8.04 11.96
N GLU A 243 -21.61 7.80 10.78
CA GLU A 243 -22.94 7.22 10.63
C GLU A 243 -22.97 5.70 10.90
N LEU A 244 -21.81 5.04 11.04
CA LEU A 244 -21.73 3.62 11.40
C LEU A 244 -22.28 3.37 12.81
N PRO A 245 -23.10 2.31 13.03
CA PRO A 245 -23.73 2.02 14.33
C PRO A 245 -22.70 1.98 15.47
N GLY A 246 -22.86 2.86 16.48
CA GLY A 246 -21.88 3.01 17.57
C GLY A 246 -21.71 1.78 18.47
N ASN A 247 -22.64 0.83 18.42
CA ASN A 247 -22.58 -0.45 19.14
C ASN A 247 -21.79 -1.54 18.39
N LYS A 248 -21.23 -1.22 17.22
CA LYS A 248 -20.36 -2.11 16.47
C LYS A 248 -18.91 -1.64 16.58
N ARG A 249 -18.05 -2.56 17.00
CA ARG A 249 -16.61 -2.47 16.78
C ARG A 249 -16.34 -2.32 15.27
N VAL A 250 -15.43 -1.43 14.93
CA VAL A 250 -14.98 -1.21 13.55
C VAL A 250 -13.48 -1.47 13.50
N ASP A 251 -13.06 -2.46 12.71
CA ASP A 251 -11.66 -2.78 12.48
C ASP A 251 -11.26 -2.21 11.12
N LEU A 252 -10.96 -0.91 11.09
CA LEU A 252 -10.74 -0.16 9.86
C LEU A 252 -9.35 -0.47 9.31
N HIS A 253 -9.31 -1.09 8.13
CA HIS A 253 -8.10 -1.33 7.37
C HIS A 253 -8.04 -0.39 6.18
N ILE A 254 -6.90 0.26 6.00
CA ILE A 254 -6.58 1.06 4.81
C ILE A 254 -5.33 0.45 4.20
N GLY A 255 -5.49 -0.34 3.15
CA GLY A 255 -4.39 -1.16 2.68
C GLY A 255 -4.51 -1.66 1.26
N LYS A 256 -3.38 -2.19 0.78
CA LYS A 256 -3.24 -2.86 -0.51
C LYS A 256 -3.53 -4.34 -0.35
N LYS A 257 -4.19 -4.92 -1.35
CA LYS A 257 -4.29 -6.38 -1.52
C LYS A 257 -3.44 -6.79 -2.71
N VAL A 258 -2.60 -7.80 -2.53
CA VAL A 258 -1.77 -8.40 -3.57
C VAL A 258 -2.11 -9.89 -3.64
N ASP A 259 -2.38 -10.39 -4.85
CA ASP A 259 -2.67 -11.80 -5.04
C ASP A 259 -1.44 -12.67 -4.72
N LYS A 260 -1.70 -13.90 -4.30
CA LYS A 260 -0.67 -14.86 -3.88
C LYS A 260 0.49 -15.01 -4.87
N ASP A 261 0.18 -15.23 -6.14
CA ASP A 261 1.20 -15.46 -7.17
C ASP A 261 2.06 -14.21 -7.39
N GLU A 262 1.44 -13.02 -7.34
CA GLU A 262 2.17 -11.76 -7.42
C GLU A 262 3.08 -11.57 -6.20
N ALA A 263 2.56 -11.77 -4.99
CA ALA A 263 3.33 -11.62 -3.75
C ALA A 263 4.54 -12.56 -3.67
N ILE A 264 4.40 -13.81 -4.17
CA ILE A 264 5.53 -14.75 -4.30
C ILE A 264 6.52 -14.24 -5.35
N ALA A 265 6.05 -13.79 -6.51
CA ALA A 265 6.90 -13.30 -7.60
C ALA A 265 7.74 -12.07 -7.22
N ARG A 266 7.27 -11.25 -6.26
CA ARG A 266 8.04 -10.10 -5.74
C ARG A 266 9.32 -10.51 -5.00
N GLY A 267 9.40 -11.71 -4.42
CA GLY A 267 10.59 -12.17 -3.71
C GLY A 267 11.05 -11.17 -2.62
N GLU A 268 12.36 -10.91 -2.56
CA GLU A 268 12.94 -9.98 -1.58
C GLU A 268 12.44 -8.52 -1.71
N THR A 269 12.00 -8.09 -2.89
CA THR A 269 11.57 -6.70 -3.12
C THR A 269 10.21 -6.40 -2.50
N LEU A 270 9.48 -7.44 -2.07
CA LEU A 270 8.20 -7.26 -1.37
C LEU A 270 8.34 -6.39 -0.11
N ALA A 271 9.49 -6.49 0.58
CA ALA A 271 9.74 -5.63 1.75
C ALA A 271 9.86 -4.15 1.37
N ASP A 272 10.39 -3.85 0.18
CA ASP A 272 10.44 -2.48 -0.35
C ASP A 272 9.02 -1.99 -0.68
N ASP A 273 8.23 -2.81 -1.38
CA ASP A 273 6.83 -2.48 -1.75
C ASP A 273 5.96 -2.19 -0.52
N ILE A 274 6.06 -3.04 0.51
CA ILE A 274 5.34 -2.84 1.78
C ILE A 274 5.81 -1.54 2.43
N SER A 275 7.13 -1.35 2.60
CA SER A 275 7.65 -0.16 3.25
C SER A 275 7.29 1.15 2.53
N MET A 276 7.18 1.12 1.20
CA MET A 276 6.72 2.27 0.41
C MET A 276 5.30 2.64 0.79
N VAL A 277 4.37 1.67 0.80
CA VAL A 277 2.97 1.93 1.16
C VAL A 277 2.85 2.40 2.62
N LEU A 278 3.58 1.79 3.54
CA LEU A 278 3.54 2.20 4.95
C LEU A 278 4.09 3.61 5.17
N ASN A 279 5.17 3.98 4.46
CA ASN A 279 5.70 5.36 4.49
C ASN A 279 4.71 6.35 3.86
N THR A 280 4.03 5.99 2.78
CA THR A 280 2.95 6.82 2.21
C THR A 280 1.83 7.03 3.22
N LEU A 281 1.46 6.00 3.99
CA LEU A 281 0.40 6.07 5.00
C LEU A 281 0.85 6.65 6.35
N MET A 282 2.10 7.13 6.46
CA MET A 282 2.63 7.70 7.71
C MET A 282 1.79 8.87 8.27
N PRO A 283 1.24 9.79 7.45
CA PRO A 283 0.38 10.86 7.96
C PRO A 283 -0.84 10.36 8.76
N LEU A 284 -1.39 9.19 8.40
CA LEU A 284 -2.48 8.56 9.16
C LEU A 284 -2.00 8.07 10.53
N TYR A 285 -0.80 7.47 10.56
CA TYR A 285 -0.20 6.99 11.80
C TYR A 285 0.13 8.16 12.73
N GLU A 286 0.70 9.24 12.18
CA GLU A 286 1.01 10.47 12.90
C GLU A 286 -0.24 11.12 13.49
N ALA A 287 -1.29 11.23 12.69
CA ALA A 287 -2.58 11.76 13.11
C ALA A 287 -3.21 10.95 14.25
N ALA A 288 -3.20 9.62 14.12
CA ALA A 288 -3.78 8.71 15.11
C ALA A 288 -2.94 8.62 16.39
N THR A 289 -1.61 8.74 16.27
CA THR A 289 -0.65 8.57 17.36
C THR A 289 0.22 9.82 17.55
N PRO A 290 -0.38 10.97 17.92
CA PRO A 290 0.40 12.17 18.16
C PRO A 290 1.47 11.87 19.21
N ALA A 291 2.71 12.22 18.86
CA ALA A 291 3.84 12.05 19.77
C ALA A 291 3.51 12.80 21.08
N ALA A 292 3.84 12.20 22.21
CA ALA A 292 3.73 12.92 23.47
C ALA A 292 4.66 14.14 23.40
N GLU A 293 4.12 15.33 23.62
CA GLU A 293 4.90 16.56 23.82
C GLU A 293 5.87 16.42 25.00
#